data_AF-A0A3C8C6D2-F1
#
_entry.id   AF-A0A3C8C6D2-F1
#
_cell.length_a   1.000
_cell.length_b   1.000
_cell.length_c   1.000
_cell.angle_alpha   90.00
_cell.angle_beta   90.00
_cell.angle_gamma   90.00
#
_symmetry.space_group_name_H-M   'P 1'
#
loop_
_entity.id
_entity.type
_entity.pdbx_description
1 polymer ?
#
loop_
_entity_poly.entity_id
_entity_poly.type
_entity_poly.pdbx_seq_one_letter_code
_entity_poly.pdbx_strand_id
1 'polypeptide(L)'
;YLWIFGNNIEDVLGKFRFILFYFVCGTIAALGHIATDMNSQIPMVGASGAISGILGAYLILFPFARIKTFIFLGFFWTIARIPAIVLLLFWIGLQIWNSASTGAGGTAWFAHIGGFIAGVLLILPFKHIRLASEHGNQ
;
A
#
# COMPACT_ATOMS: atom_id res chain seq x y z
N TYR A 1 -10.18 -0.61 -1.62
CA TYR A 1 -8.88 -0.06 -1.17
C TYR A 1 -8.80 1.45 -1.31
N LEU A 2 -8.87 2.04 -2.51
CA LEU A 2 -8.76 3.50 -2.69
C LEU A 2 -9.77 4.32 -1.86
N TRP A 3 -11.02 3.88 -1.77
CA TRP A 3 -12.03 4.58 -0.96
C TRP A 3 -11.74 4.60 0.56
N ILE A 4 -11.04 3.57 1.08
CA ILE A 4 -10.76 3.46 2.52
C ILE A 4 -9.41 4.10 2.86
N PHE A 5 -8.40 3.86 2.03
CA PHE A 5 -7.03 4.29 2.30
C PHE A 5 -6.63 5.53 1.51
N GLY A 6 -7.08 5.64 0.26
CA GLY A 6 -6.71 6.71 -0.66
C GLY A 6 -7.22 8.08 -0.21
N ASN A 7 -8.47 8.18 0.27
CA ASN A 7 -9.04 9.44 0.75
C ASN A 7 -8.14 10.09 1.83
N ASN A 8 -7.71 9.33 2.83
CA ASN A 8 -6.83 9.84 3.88
C ASN A 8 -5.47 10.30 3.36
N ILE A 9 -4.94 9.68 2.31
CA ILE A 9 -3.68 10.08 1.69
C ILE A 9 -3.89 11.33 0.81
N GLU A 10 -5.02 11.41 0.11
CA GLU A 10 -5.43 12.59 -0.66
C GLU A 10 -5.63 13.80 0.24
N ASP A 11 -6.20 13.63 1.44
CA ASP A 11 -6.37 14.71 2.41
C ASP A 11 -5.02 15.30 2.87
N VAL A 12 -3.99 14.45 3.03
CA VAL A 12 -2.64 14.89 3.44
C VAL A 12 -1.87 15.53 2.28
N LEU A 13 -2.02 15.00 1.06
CA LEU A 13 -1.25 15.46 -0.10
C LEU A 13 -1.94 16.59 -0.88
N GLY A 14 -3.26 16.67 -0.81
CA GLY A 14 -4.11 17.38 -1.77
C GLY A 14 -4.24 16.63 -3.10
N LYS A 15 -5.33 16.91 -3.83
CA LYS A 15 -5.74 16.18 -5.05
C LYS A 15 -4.63 16.02 -6.08
N PHE A 16 -3.94 17.11 -6.41
CA PHE A 16 -2.92 17.11 -7.47
C PHE A 16 -1.71 16.24 -7.11
N ARG A 17 -1.17 16.40 -5.89
CA ARG A 17 -0.04 15.60 -5.44
C ARG A 17 -0.42 14.14 -5.23
N PHE A 18 -1.66 13.86 -4.83
CA PHE A 18 -2.17 12.50 -4.73
C PHE A 18 -2.20 11.79 -6.10
N ILE A 19 -2.68 12.46 -7.15
CA ILE A 19 -2.68 11.91 -8.51
C ILE A 19 -1.24 11.62 -8.97
N LEU A 20 -0.31 12.57 -8.79
CA LEU A 20 1.10 12.36 -9.10
C LEU A 20 1.70 11.20 -8.30
N PHE A 21 1.43 11.15 -7.00
CA PHE A 21 1.88 10.10 -6.11
C PHE A 21 1.41 8.72 -6.58
N TYR A 22 0.13 8.60 -6.96
CA TYR A 22 -0.45 7.37 -7.49
C TYR A 22 0.27 6.90 -8.76
N PHE A 23 0.50 7.80 -9.72
CA PHE A 23 1.19 7.46 -10.97
C PHE A 23 2.66 7.10 -10.74
N VAL A 24 3.37 7.84 -9.89
CA VAL A 24 4.78 7.54 -9.56
C VAL A 24 4.89 6.18 -8.87
N CYS A 25 4.02 5.87 -7.92
CA CYS A 25 3.98 4.54 -7.29
C CYS A 25 3.68 3.44 -8.32
N GLY A 26 2.73 3.67 -9.22
CA GLY A 26 2.42 2.73 -10.31
C GLY A 26 3.59 2.48 -11.24
N THR A 27 4.34 3.53 -11.61
CA THR A 27 5.54 3.41 -12.44
C THR A 27 6.65 2.65 -11.73
N ILE A 28 6.91 2.93 -10.45
CA ILE A 28 7.94 2.18 -9.68
C ILE A 28 7.54 0.72 -9.50
N ALA A 29 6.25 0.44 -9.27
CA ALA A 29 5.74 -0.92 -9.27
C ALA A 29 5.95 -1.64 -10.61
N ALA A 30 5.72 -0.94 -11.72
CA ALA A 30 5.99 -1.45 -13.07
C ALA A 30 7.45 -1.82 -13.29
N LEU A 31 8.36 -0.94 -12.86
CA LEU A 31 9.79 -1.21 -12.93
C LEU A 31 10.18 -2.40 -12.05
N GLY A 32 9.58 -2.54 -10.87
CA GLY A 32 9.77 -3.72 -10.01
C GLY A 32 9.34 -5.03 -10.68
N HIS A 33 8.23 -5.03 -11.41
CA HIS A 33 7.79 -6.18 -12.21
C HIS A 33 8.79 -6.51 -13.32
N ILE A 34 9.12 -5.53 -14.15
CA ILE A 34 10.03 -5.69 -15.32
C ILE A 34 11.42 -6.18 -14.88
N ALA A 35 11.93 -5.68 -13.74
CA ALA A 35 13.22 -6.09 -13.21
C ALA A 35 13.28 -7.58 -12.84
N THR A 36 12.14 -8.21 -12.58
CA THR A 36 12.06 -9.62 -12.18
C THR A 36 11.66 -10.56 -13.31
N ASP A 37 10.94 -10.07 -14.31
CA ASP A 37 10.64 -10.82 -15.53
C ASP A 37 10.40 -9.87 -16.71
N MET A 38 11.48 -9.63 -17.45
CA MET A 38 11.47 -8.75 -18.63
C MET A 38 10.69 -9.36 -19.80
N ASN A 39 10.48 -10.69 -19.81
CA ASN A 39 9.82 -11.41 -20.91
C ASN A 39 8.37 -11.81 -20.57
N SER A 40 7.86 -11.37 -19.41
CA SER A 40 6.52 -11.68 -18.93
C SER A 40 5.48 -11.34 -20.01
N GLN A 41 4.75 -12.36 -20.45
CA GLN A 41 3.60 -12.21 -21.35
C GLN A 41 2.32 -11.84 -20.57
N ILE A 42 2.40 -11.79 -19.23
CA ILE A 42 1.29 -11.42 -18.37
C ILE A 42 1.34 -9.91 -18.17
N PRO A 43 0.38 -9.14 -18.74
CA PRO A 43 0.38 -7.70 -18.60
C PRO A 43 0.19 -7.33 -17.13
N MET A 44 1.14 -6.58 -16.59
CA MET A 44 1.02 -6.05 -15.24
C MET A 44 0.00 -4.90 -15.22
N VAL A 45 -1.05 -5.05 -14.43
CA VAL A 45 -1.99 -3.96 -14.15
C VAL A 45 -1.39 -3.03 -13.10
N GLY A 46 -0.71 -1.97 -13.57
CA GLY A 46 -0.01 -0.98 -12.73
C GLY A 46 -0.87 -0.29 -11.67
N ALA A 47 -2.21 -0.31 -11.83
CA ALA A 47 -3.14 0.20 -10.82
C ALA A 47 -3.00 -0.53 -9.46
N SER A 48 -2.76 -1.85 -9.46
CA SER A 48 -2.61 -2.62 -8.21
C SER A 48 -1.30 -2.29 -7.47
N GLY A 49 -0.22 -2.05 -8.21
CA GLY A 49 1.04 -1.55 -7.67
C GLY A 49 0.93 -0.13 -7.12
N ALA A 50 0.22 0.75 -7.81
CA ALA A 50 -0.07 2.11 -7.34
C ALA A 50 -0.88 2.10 -6.02
N ILE A 51 -1.90 1.23 -5.92
CA ILE A 51 -2.65 1.01 -4.67
C ILE A 51 -1.72 0.49 -3.57
N SER A 52 -0.77 -0.40 -3.89
CA SER A 52 0.22 -0.88 -2.93
C SER A 52 1.08 0.27 -2.38
N GLY A 53 1.42 1.26 -3.20
CA GLY A 53 2.07 2.50 -2.75
C GLY A 53 1.20 3.34 -1.81
N ILE A 54 -0.10 3.44 -2.07
CA ILE A 54 -1.03 4.09 -1.13
C ILE A 54 -1.04 3.35 0.22
N LEU A 55 -0.99 2.02 0.22
CA LEU A 55 -0.90 1.23 1.45
C LEU A 55 0.42 1.46 2.21
N GLY A 56 1.54 1.54 1.50
CA GLY A 56 2.84 1.90 2.07
C GLY A 56 2.82 3.28 2.73
N ALA A 57 2.22 4.26 2.05
CA ALA A 57 2.04 5.60 2.61
C ALA A 57 1.15 5.60 3.85
N TYR A 58 0.06 4.82 3.81
CA TYR A 58 -0.89 4.70 4.92
C TYR A 58 -0.25 4.06 6.15
N LEU A 59 0.65 3.09 5.97
CA LEU A 59 1.40 2.50 7.08
C LEU A 59 2.21 3.56 7.86
N ILE A 60 2.85 4.48 7.14
CA ILE A 60 3.69 5.53 7.75
C ILE A 60 2.85 6.61 8.41
N LEU A 61 1.82 7.08 7.71
CA LEU A 61 0.99 8.15 8.22
C LEU A 61 0.08 7.61 9.33
N PHE A 62 -0.73 6.59 9.07
CA PHE A 62 -1.85 6.15 9.91
C PHE A 62 -1.63 4.76 10.57
N PRO A 63 -0.48 4.46 11.21
CA PRO A 63 -0.17 3.09 11.69
C PRO A 63 -1.19 2.58 12.72
N PHE A 64 -1.72 3.47 13.56
CA PHE A 64 -2.65 3.11 14.64
C PHE A 64 -4.13 3.36 14.29
N ALA A 65 -4.43 3.75 13.04
CA ALA A 65 -5.82 3.86 12.60
C ALA A 65 -6.51 2.50 12.67
N ARG A 66 -7.69 2.45 13.29
CA ARG A 66 -8.43 1.21 13.53
C ARG A 66 -9.38 0.91 12.37
N ILE A 67 -9.07 -0.12 11.61
CA ILE A 67 -9.86 -0.56 10.45
C ILE A 67 -10.86 -1.61 10.91
N LYS A 68 -12.13 -1.45 10.52
CA LYS A 68 -13.14 -2.50 10.74
C LYS A 68 -12.83 -3.65 9.79
N THR A 69 -12.51 -4.80 10.37
CA THR A 69 -12.09 -5.98 9.64
C THR A 69 -13.00 -7.14 10.01
N PHE A 70 -13.55 -7.77 8.98
CA PHE A 70 -14.21 -9.05 9.12
C PHE A 70 -13.13 -10.12 9.31
N ILE A 71 -13.13 -10.79 10.46
CA ILE A 71 -12.25 -11.90 10.76
C ILE A 71 -13.06 -13.19 10.65
N PHE A 72 -12.59 -14.10 9.82
CA PHE A 72 -13.11 -15.45 9.71
C PHE A 72 -12.14 -16.42 10.38
N LEU A 73 -12.56 -17.05 11.47
CA LEU A 73 -11.79 -18.03 12.26
C LEU A 73 -12.33 -19.45 12.04
N GLY A 74 -12.63 -19.81 10.79
CA GLY A 74 -13.10 -21.13 10.37
C GLY A 74 -14.55 -21.45 10.78
N PHE A 75 -14.81 -21.52 12.08
CA PHE A 75 -16.15 -21.83 12.64
C PHE A 75 -16.87 -20.58 13.19
N PHE A 76 -16.11 -19.53 13.53
CA PHE A 76 -16.64 -18.27 14.04
C PHE A 76 -16.30 -17.12 13.10
N TRP A 77 -17.21 -16.16 12.97
CA TRP A 77 -16.96 -14.88 12.32
C TRP A 77 -17.20 -13.72 13.29
N THR A 78 -16.33 -12.72 13.25
CA THR A 78 -16.49 -11.50 14.05
C THR A 78 -16.01 -10.29 13.28
N ILE A 79 -16.51 -9.11 13.65
CA ILE A 79 -16.03 -7.83 13.14
C ILE A 79 -15.20 -7.20 14.25
N ALA A 80 -13.89 -7.13 14.03
CA ALA A 80 -12.96 -6.50 14.96
C ALA A 80 -12.42 -5.19 14.38
N ARG A 81 -11.90 -4.34 15.26
CA ARG A 81 -11.18 -3.12 14.87
C ARG A 81 -9.69 -3.36 15.04
N ILE A 82 -8.99 -3.58 13.93
CA ILE A 82 -7.56 -3.92 13.94
C ILE A 82 -6.74 -2.67 13.55
N PRO A 83 -5.63 -2.37 14.25
CA PRO A 83 -4.71 -1.33 13.84
C PRO A 83 -4.16 -1.56 12.42
N ALA A 84 -4.09 -0.52 11.60
CA ALA A 84 -3.62 -0.59 10.23
C ALA A 84 -2.21 -1.20 10.13
N ILE A 85 -1.31 -0.89 11.07
CA ILE A 85 0.04 -1.48 11.10
C ILE A 85 0.01 -3.01 11.09
N VAL A 86 -0.88 -3.64 11.87
CA VAL A 86 -0.97 -5.10 11.93
C VAL A 86 -1.42 -5.66 10.59
N LEU A 87 -2.48 -5.07 10.01
CA LEU A 87 -3.03 -5.51 8.73
C LEU A 87 -2.07 -5.33 7.57
N LEU A 88 -1.39 -4.19 7.52
CA LEU A 88 -0.50 -3.84 6.41
C LEU A 88 0.82 -4.58 6.49
N LEU A 89 1.37 -4.80 7.70
CA LEU A 89 2.55 -5.65 7.89
C LEU A 89 2.24 -7.12 7.58
N PHE A 90 1.07 -7.61 8.00
CA PHE A 90 0.62 -8.95 7.62
C PHE A 90 0.47 -9.07 6.10
N TRP A 91 -0.18 -8.09 5.47
CA TRP A 91 -0.41 -8.08 4.03
C TRP A 91 0.90 -8.05 3.23
N ILE A 92 1.85 -7.16 3.54
CA ILE A 92 3.16 -7.12 2.84
C ILE A 92 4.00 -8.37 3.15
N GLY A 93 3.87 -8.94 4.35
CA GLY A 93 4.49 -10.23 4.68
C GLY A 93 4.00 -11.36 3.78
N LEU A 94 2.70 -11.42 3.49
CA LEU A 94 2.15 -12.36 2.51
C LEU A 94 2.68 -12.09 1.09
N GLN A 95 2.86 -10.83 0.69
CA GLN A 95 3.43 -10.51 -0.62
C GLN A 95 4.84 -11.08 -0.77
N ILE A 96 5.69 -10.89 0.25
CA ILE A 96 7.06 -11.41 0.29
C ILE A 96 7.05 -12.94 0.30
N TRP A 97 6.23 -13.56 1.14
CA TRP A 97 6.13 -15.02 1.21
C TRP A 97 5.73 -15.62 -0.14
N ASN A 98 4.68 -15.09 -0.78
CA ASN A 98 4.21 -15.59 -2.06
C ASN A 98 5.22 -15.37 -3.19
N SER A 99 5.96 -14.24 -3.16
CA SER A 99 7.04 -13.98 -4.12
C SER A 99 8.14 -15.04 -4.08
N ALA A 100 8.39 -15.65 -2.91
CA ALA A 100 9.39 -16.69 -2.72
C ALA A 100 8.84 -18.11 -3.00
N SER A 101 7.53 -18.33 -2.88
CA SER A 101 6.92 -19.66 -2.99
C SER A 101 6.36 -20.00 -4.37
N THR A 102 6.12 -19.02 -5.25
CA THR A 102 5.55 -19.26 -6.59
C THR A 102 6.57 -18.99 -7.69
N GLY A 103 6.94 -20.01 -8.49
CA GLY A 103 7.61 -19.79 -9.79
C GLY A 103 6.69 -19.05 -10.78
N ALA A 104 7.22 -18.47 -11.86
CA ALA A 104 6.57 -17.73 -12.99
C ALA A 104 5.45 -16.69 -12.65
N GLY A 105 4.43 -17.01 -11.85
CA GLY A 105 3.48 -16.06 -11.27
C GLY A 105 4.03 -15.19 -10.13
N GLY A 106 5.32 -15.35 -9.78
CA GLY A 106 6.05 -14.57 -8.77
C GLY A 106 6.11 -13.06 -9.04
N THR A 107 5.99 -12.67 -10.31
CA THR A 107 6.27 -11.31 -10.81
C THR A 107 5.21 -10.28 -10.40
N ALA A 108 3.97 -10.73 -10.18
CA ALA A 108 2.88 -9.86 -9.70
C ALA A 108 3.14 -9.38 -8.26
N TRP A 109 3.74 -10.23 -7.42
CA TRP A 109 4.06 -9.92 -6.03
C TRP A 109 5.17 -8.88 -5.93
N PHE A 110 6.19 -8.94 -6.80
CA PHE A 110 7.25 -7.93 -6.86
C PHE A 110 6.74 -6.54 -7.24
N ALA A 111 5.71 -6.45 -8.09
CA ALA A 111 5.04 -5.18 -8.38
C ALA A 111 4.41 -4.56 -7.12
N HIS A 112 3.74 -5.38 -6.30
CA HIS A 112 3.12 -4.92 -5.05
C HIS A 112 4.16 -4.53 -4.01
N ILE A 113 5.24 -5.30 -3.87
CA ILE A 113 6.36 -4.99 -2.98
C ILE A 113 7.03 -3.67 -3.40
N GLY A 114 7.36 -3.52 -4.69
CA GLY A 114 7.96 -2.30 -5.23
C GLY A 114 7.06 -1.09 -5.05
N GLY A 115 5.77 -1.22 -5.34
CA GLY A 115 4.77 -0.18 -5.10
C GLY A 115 4.70 0.22 -3.62
N PHE A 116 4.62 -0.74 -2.70
CA PHE A 116 4.56 -0.49 -1.27
C PHE A 116 5.78 0.25 -0.75
N ILE A 117 6.99 -0.19 -1.13
CA ILE A 117 8.25 0.47 -0.75
C ILE A 117 8.30 1.90 -1.33
N ALA A 118 7.92 2.08 -2.59
CA ALA A 118 7.84 3.41 -3.19
C ALA A 118 6.92 4.32 -2.37
N GLY A 119 5.75 3.83 -1.97
CA GLY A 119 4.82 4.59 -1.15
C GLY A 119 5.36 4.96 0.24
N VAL A 120 6.04 4.02 0.91
CA VAL A 120 6.71 4.26 2.19
C VAL A 120 7.74 5.39 2.06
N LEU A 121 8.56 5.36 1.02
CA LEU A 121 9.65 6.33 0.85
C LEU A 121 9.13 7.69 0.39
N LEU A 122 8.23 7.73 -0.59
CA LEU A 122 7.72 8.96 -1.19
C LEU A 122 6.82 9.76 -0.23
N ILE A 123 6.22 9.13 0.78
CA ILE A 123 5.40 9.85 1.76
C ILE A 123 6.21 10.52 2.87
N LEU A 124 7.45 10.09 3.13
CA LEU A 124 8.27 10.60 4.25
C LEU A 124 8.40 12.13 4.25
N PRO A 125 8.64 12.81 3.11
CA PRO A 125 8.73 14.26 3.08
C PRO A 125 7.43 14.95 3.51
N PHE A 126 6.26 14.31 3.43
CA PHE A 126 4.96 14.89 3.75
C PHE A 126 4.47 14.56 5.17
N LYS A 127 5.20 13.73 5.92
CA LYS A 127 4.82 13.27 7.26
C LYS A 127 4.56 14.43 8.25
N HIS A 128 5.35 15.49 8.15
CA HIS A 128 5.26 16.65 9.05
C HIS A 128 3.96 17.45 8.87
N ILE A 129 3.37 17.44 7.67
CA ILE A 129 2.11 18.15 7.36
C ILE A 129 0.98 17.63 8.24
N ARG A 130 0.91 16.30 8.42
CA ARG A 130 -0.07 15.71 9.31
C ARG A 130 0.19 16.04 10.78
N LEU A 131 1.44 15.95 11.24
CA LEU A 131 1.78 16.28 12.62
C LEU A 131 1.37 17.72 12.96
N ALA A 132 1.59 18.67 12.05
CA ALA A 132 1.15 20.05 12.24
C ALA A 132 -0.39 20.18 12.34
N SER A 133 -1.14 19.41 11.56
CA SER A 133 -2.62 19.41 11.63
C SER A 133 -3.18 18.83 12.95
N GLU A 134 -2.49 17.90 13.59
CA GLU A 134 -2.91 17.32 14.88
C GLU A 134 -2.62 18.27 16.05
N HIS A 135 -1.56 19.08 15.98
CA HIS A 135 -1.20 20.04 17.03
C HIS A 135 -1.96 21.37 16.93
N GLY A 136 -2.42 21.78 15.74
CA GLY A 136 -3.23 22.99 15.56
C GLY A 136 -4.70 22.87 15.97
N ASN A 137 -5.14 21.66 16.32
CA ASN A 137 -6.50 21.34 16.79
C ASN A 137 -6.56 21.04 18.30
N GLN A 138 -5.48 21.34 19.04
CA GLN A 138 -5.38 21.32 20.51
C GLN A 138 -5.41 22.76 21.03
#